data_AF-A0A926CXI8-F1
#
_entry.id   AF-A0A926CXI8-F1
#
_cell.length_a   1.000
_cell.length_b   1.000
_cell.length_c   1.000
_cell.angle_alpha   90.00
_cell.angle_beta   90.00
_cell.angle_gamma   90.00
#
_symmetry.space_group_name_H-M   'P 1'
#
loop_
_entity.id
_entity.type
_entity.pdbx_description
1 polymer ?
#
loop_
_entity_poly.entity_id
_entity_poly.type
_entity_poly.pdbx_seq_one_letter_code
_entity_poly.pdbx_strand_id
1 'polypeptide(L)' 'TANNIYLIGGGMKKGGMMNDLPDLNKLHDGDLIYNVDFRNVYATILDKWLQADPKGILQKNFQGLDFL' A
#
# COMPACT_ATOMS: atom_id res chain seq x y z
N THR A 1 -11.85 -8.04 6.28
CA THR A 1 -11.04 -8.98 5.49
C THR A 1 -9.83 -8.28 4.88
N ALA A 2 -8.64 -8.84 5.10
CA ALA A 2 -7.39 -8.37 4.50
C ALA A 2 -7.24 -8.88 3.05
N ASN A 3 -6.51 -8.15 2.20
CA ASN A 3 -6.23 -8.53 0.81
C ASN A 3 -4.74 -8.30 0.49
N ASN A 4 -4.28 -8.85 -0.64
CA ASN A 4 -2.90 -8.76 -1.12
C ASN A 4 -2.80 -7.79 -2.30
N ILE A 5 -1.69 -7.06 -2.40
CA ILE A 5 -1.35 -6.24 -3.56
C ILE A 5 0.02 -6.69 -4.08
N TYR A 6 0.11 -6.87 -5.40
CA TYR A 6 1.36 -7.17 -6.08
C TYR A 6 1.71 -6.00 -7.00
N LEU A 7 2.92 -5.45 -6.85
CA LEU A 7 3.48 -4.46 -7.77
C LEU A 7 4.68 -5.06 -8.47
N ILE A 8 4.69 -4.96 -9.79
CA ILE A 8 5.71 -5.55 -10.65
C ILE A 8 6.09 -4.52 -11.71
N GLY A 9 7.37 -4.15 -11.77
CA GLY A 9 7.86 -3.20 -12.74
C GLY A 9 9.35 -2.92 -12.57
N GLY A 10 10.03 -2.57 -13.67
CA GLY A 10 11.48 -2.31 -13.65
C GLY A 10 11.89 -1.05 -12.87
N GLY A 11 10.95 -0.16 -12.56
CA GLY A 11 11.19 1.05 -11.75
C GLY A 11 11.11 0.84 -10.24
N MET A 12 10.86 -0.38 -9.77
CA MET A 12 10.75 -0.64 -8.32
C MET A 12 12.12 -0.52 -7.64
N LYS A 13 12.22 0.36 -6.64
CA LYS A 13 13.45 0.53 -5.85
C LYS A 13 13.61 -0.51 -4.74
N LYS A 14 12.49 -1.07 -4.26
CA LYS A 14 12.46 -2.11 -3.23
C LYS A 14 11.68 -3.31 -3.74
N GLY A 15 12.34 -4.46 -3.76
CA GLY A 15 11.72 -5.75 -4.06
C GLY A 15 11.43 -6.55 -2.79
N GLY A 16 10.50 -7.51 -2.89
CA GLY A 16 10.14 -8.41 -1.79
C GLY A 16 8.83 -8.03 -1.10
N MET A 17 8.62 -8.60 0.10
CA MET A 17 7.45 -8.30 0.92
C MET A 17 7.65 -6.96 1.64
N MET A 18 6.64 -6.09 1.58
CA MET A 18 6.70 -4.76 2.19
C MET A 18 6.32 -4.76 3.67
N ASN A 19 5.54 -5.76 4.08
CA ASN A 19 4.97 -5.89 5.42
C ASN A 19 5.37 -7.23 6.02
N ASP A 20 5.40 -7.27 7.35
CA ASP A 20 5.61 -8.50 8.10
C ASP A 20 4.53 -9.53 7.79
N LEU A 21 4.88 -10.79 8.01
CA LEU A 21 3.93 -11.90 7.94
C LEU A 21 2.85 -11.70 9.02
N PRO A 22 1.57 -11.96 8.70
CA PRO A 22 0.50 -11.82 9.68
C PRO A 22 0.61 -12.90 10.76
N ASP A 23 0.30 -12.53 12.00
CA ASP A 23 0.14 -13.48 13.10
C ASP A 23 -1.27 -14.06 13.08
N LEU A 24 -1.39 -15.37 12.82
CA LEU A 24 -2.67 -16.07 12.73
C LEU A 24 -3.37 -16.23 14.09
N ASN A 25 -2.67 -16.01 15.20
CA ASN A 25 -3.26 -16.02 16.54
C ASN A 25 -3.83 -14.64 16.93
N LYS A 26 -3.45 -13.59 16.20
CA LYS A 26 -3.85 -12.20 16.50
C LYS A 26 -4.83 -11.71 15.44
N LEU A 27 -6.11 -11.93 15.71
CA LEU A 27 -7.21 -11.64 14.80
C LEU A 27 -8.09 -10.50 15.35
N HIS A 28 -8.72 -9.77 14.44
CA HIS A 28 -9.78 -8.81 14.75
C HIS A 28 -11.09 -9.36 14.18
N ASP A 29 -12.04 -9.75 15.02
CA ASP A 29 -13.29 -10.40 14.62
C ASP A 29 -13.11 -11.65 13.74
N GLY A 30 -12.04 -12.41 13.98
CA GLY A 30 -11.68 -13.59 13.19
C GLY A 30 -10.99 -13.29 11.86
N ASP A 31 -10.84 -12.01 11.49
CA ASP A 31 -10.07 -11.56 10.33
C ASP A 31 -8.61 -11.27 10.70
N LEU A 32 -7.73 -11.44 9.71
CA LEU A 32 -6.35 -10.94 9.80
C LEU A 32 -6.34 -9.41 9.96
N ILE A 33 -5.46 -8.93 10.84
CA ILE A 33 -5.20 -7.51 11.01
C ILE A 33 -4.41 -7.01 9.81
N TYR A 34 -4.92 -5.96 9.15
CA TYR A 34 -4.22 -5.30 8.05
C TYR A 34 -3.16 -4.33 8.58
N ASN A 35 -2.00 -4.29 7.92
CA ASN A 35 -0.88 -3.42 8.33
C ASN A 35 -0.68 -2.23 7.39
N VAL A 36 -1.22 -2.30 6.17
CA VAL A 36 -1.03 -1.30 5.13
C VAL A 36 -2.37 -0.75 4.68
N ASP A 37 -2.49 0.58 4.70
CA ASP A 37 -3.61 1.27 4.06
C ASP A 37 -3.34 1.40 2.56
N PHE A 38 -4.17 0.74 1.75
CA PHE A 38 -4.04 0.74 0.28
C PHE A 38 -4.14 2.13 -0.34
N ARG A 39 -4.76 3.09 0.35
CA ARG A 39 -4.82 4.47 -0.12
C ARG A 39 -3.44 5.11 -0.16
N ASN A 40 -2.52 4.70 0.72
CA ASN A 40 -1.12 5.10 0.63
C ASN A 40 -0.43 4.48 -0.60
N VAL A 41 -0.77 3.24 -0.97
CA VAL A 41 -0.25 2.60 -2.20
C VAL A 41 -0.69 3.39 -3.43
N TYR A 42 -1.99 3.73 -3.53
CA TYR A 42 -2.51 4.52 -4.65
C TYR A 42 -1.92 5.93 -4.69
N ALA A 43 -1.75 6.57 -3.53
CA ALA A 43 -1.11 7.88 -3.47
C ALA A 43 0.32 7.85 -4.03
N THR A 44 1.11 6.82 -3.69
CA THR A 44 2.47 6.64 -4.25
C THR A 44 2.45 6.45 -5.76
N ILE A 45 1.54 5.62 -6.29
CA ILE A 45 1.47 5.36 -7.74
C ILE A 45 1.07 6.63 -8.49
N LEU A 46 0.06 7.35 -7.99
CA LEU A 46 -0.40 8.61 -8.60
C LEU A 46 0.73 9.65 -8.64
N ASP A 47 1.40 9.88 -7.51
CA ASP A 47 2.45 10.89 -7.40
C ASP A 47 3.74 10.50 -8.16
N LYS A 48 4.29 9.32 -7.86
CA LYS A 48 5.65 8.94 -8.29
C LYS A 48 5.71 8.29 -9.66
N TRP A 49 4.65 7.60 -10.09
CA TRP A 49 4.62 6.94 -11.40
C TRP A 49 3.86 7.76 -12.43
N LEU A 50 2.61 8.10 -12.11
CA LEU A 50 1.69 8.71 -13.07
C LEU A 50 1.80 10.23 -13.14
N GLN A 51 2.58 10.85 -12.24
CA GLN A 51 2.76 12.31 -12.14
C GLN A 51 1.41 13.06 -12.04
N ALA A 52 0.46 12.47 -11.32
CA ALA A 52 -0.89 13.00 -11.10
C ALA A 52 -1.06 13.49 -9.67
N ASP A 53 -1.97 14.45 -9.44
CA ASP A 53 -2.27 14.97 -8.10
C ASP A 53 -3.09 13.96 -7.26
N PRO A 54 -2.49 13.31 -6.25
CA PRO A 54 -3.22 12.35 -5.44
C PRO A 54 -4.26 13.02 -4.54
N LYS A 55 -4.02 14.27 -4.11
CA LYS A 55 -4.92 14.97 -3.19
C LYS A 55 -6.22 15.34 -3.89
N GLY A 56 -6.15 15.81 -5.13
CA GLY A 56 -7.32 16.09 -5.96
C GLY A 56 -8.14 14.84 -6.27
N ILE A 57 -7.47 13.71 -6.54
CA ILE A 57 -8.14 12.45 -6.93
C ILE A 57 -8.71 11.70 -5.72
N LEU A 58 -7.92 11.54 -4.65
CA LEU A 58 -8.31 10.79 -3.44
C LEU A 58 -9.08 11.65 -2.44
N GLN A 59 -9.20 12.96 -2.69
CA GLN A 59 -9.90 13.96 -1.87
C GLN A 59 -9.39 14.07 -0.42
N LYS A 60 -8.26 13.43 -0.11
CA LYS A 60 -7.59 13.43 1.20
C LYS A 60 -6.09 13.32 0.99
N ASN A 61 -5.34 13.72 2.02
CA ASN A 61 -3.90 13.56 2.03
C ASN A 61 -3.51 12.20 2.59
N PHE A 62 -2.69 11.46 1.86
CA PHE A 62 -2.14 10.16 2.25
C PHE A 62 -0.62 10.29 2.17
N GLN A 63 0.09 9.79 3.18
CA GLN A 63 1.56 9.95 3.26
C GLN A 63 2.29 9.23 2.12
N GLY A 64 1.65 8.23 1.52
CA GLY A 64 2.31 7.36 0.58
C GLY A 64 3.29 6.41 1.27
N LEU A 65 3.89 5.56 0.47
CA LEU A 65 4.88 4.56 0.85
C LEU A 65 6.14 4.70 -0.03
N ASP A 66 7.28 4.26 0.50
CA ASP A 66 8.59 4.35 -0.14
C ASP A 66 8.96 3.05 -0.86
N PHE A 67 8.28 2.76 -1.97
CA PHE A 67 8.56 1.61 -2.85
C PHE A 67 8.88 1.96 -4.33
N LEU A 68 8.60 3.21 -4.76
CA LEU A 68 8.93 3.74 -6.10
C LEU A 68 10.03 4.80 -6.07
#